data_AF-A0A0G1IG62-F1
#
_entry.id   AF-A0A0G1IG62-F1
#
_cell.length_a   1.000
_cell.length_b   1.000
_cell.length_c   1.000
_cell.angle_alpha   90.00
_cell.angle_beta   90.00
_cell.angle_gamma   90.00
#
_symmetry.space_group_name_H-M   'P 1'
#
loop_
_entity.id
_entity.type
_entity.pdbx_description
1 polymer ?
#
loop_
_entity_poly.entity_id
_entity_poly.type
_entity_poly.pdbx_seq_one_letter_code
_entity_poly.pdbx_strand_id
1 'polypeptide(L)'
;MDKVKLIQGLIITGLITIAVGIIWFKIYLITPRFFIYKNKALEFSLQLPSYWENKYKVIENESPPAALFLYQSAKSEPQLIFGIAKITEADWQSITLDRVKKPVSRQLVTAGDSIFYAYWLPNNPYRGVEARNYLTMVRDLSQILNSFSLKTSGLPPTSTVCIQVITPAENTITGEIKDFPTPCEVPEGWEIISP
;
A
#
# COMPACT_ATOMS: atom_id res chain seq x y z
N MET A 1 -18.29 -49.61 25.46
CA MET A 1 -17.46 -48.80 24.53
C MET A 1 -16.09 -49.44 24.47
N ASP A 2 -15.64 -49.79 23.27
CA ASP A 2 -14.40 -50.55 23.06
C ASP A 2 -13.18 -49.68 23.41
N LYS A 3 -12.35 -50.12 24.37
CA LYS A 3 -11.16 -49.40 24.82
C LYS A 3 -10.19 -49.14 23.66
N VAL A 4 -10.18 -50.02 22.65
CA VAL A 4 -9.35 -49.87 21.45
C VAL A 4 -9.76 -48.66 20.63
N LYS A 5 -11.06 -48.43 20.44
CA LYS A 5 -11.59 -47.27 19.68
C LYS A 5 -11.31 -45.95 20.38
N LEU A 6 -11.34 -45.92 21.72
CA LEU A 6 -11.00 -44.73 22.50
C LEU A 6 -9.51 -44.36 22.33
N ILE A 7 -8.61 -45.35 22.43
CA ILE A 7 -7.17 -45.13 22.27
C ILE A 7 -6.83 -44.67 20.85
N GLN A 8 -7.42 -45.29 19.83
CA GLN A 8 -7.24 -44.86 18.43
C GLN A 8 -7.73 -43.42 18.20
N GLY A 9 -8.88 -43.04 18.76
CA GLY A 9 -9.39 -41.67 18.67
C GLY A 9 -8.45 -40.64 19.30
N LEU A 10 -7.84 -40.95 20.44
CA LEU A 10 -6.87 -40.08 21.11
C LEU A 10 -5.58 -39.92 20.30
N ILE A 11 -5.07 -41.02 19.70
CA ILE A 11 -3.88 -40.96 18.84
C ILE A 11 -4.14 -40.10 17.60
N ILE A 12 -5.27 -40.31 16.91
CA ILE A 12 -5.62 -39.53 15.71
C ILE A 12 -5.77 -38.05 16.06
N THR A 13 -6.47 -37.73 17.15
CA THR A 13 -6.62 -36.34 17.61
C THR A 13 -5.28 -35.70 17.92
N GLY A 14 -4.37 -36.43 18.59
CA GLY A 14 -3.02 -35.95 18.88
C GLY A 14 -2.17 -35.71 17.63
N LEU A 15 -2.27 -36.56 16.61
CA LEU A 15 -1.57 -36.35 15.34
C LEU A 15 -2.12 -35.14 14.57
N ILE A 16 -3.43 -34.92 14.59
CA ILE A 16 -4.06 -33.75 13.95
C ILE A 16 -3.60 -32.46 14.63
N THR A 17 -3.58 -32.38 15.95
CA THR A 17 -3.14 -31.17 16.66
C THR A 17 -1.67 -30.85 16.41
N ILE A 18 -0.79 -31.86 16.34
CA ILE A 18 0.62 -31.68 15.96
C ILE A 18 0.72 -31.17 14.52
N ALA A 19 -0.01 -31.76 13.56
CA ALA A 19 0.02 -31.33 12.17
C ALA A 19 -0.45 -29.88 12.01
N VAL A 20 -1.55 -29.51 12.67
CA VAL A 20 -2.08 -28.13 12.70
C VAL A 20 -1.05 -27.18 13.34
N GLY A 21 -0.40 -27.58 14.43
CA GLY A 21 0.67 -26.79 15.06
C GLY A 21 1.86 -26.54 14.13
N ILE A 22 2.31 -27.55 13.38
CA ILE A 22 3.38 -27.40 12.39
C ILE A 22 2.95 -26.46 11.25
N ILE A 23 1.71 -26.57 10.77
CA ILE A 23 1.17 -25.68 9.73
C ILE A 23 1.14 -24.24 10.23
N TRP A 24 0.60 -23.98 11.42
CA TRP A 24 0.57 -22.64 12.02
C TRP A 24 1.96 -22.07 12.26
N PHE A 25 2.90 -22.88 12.74
CA PHE A 25 4.29 -22.46 12.94
C PHE A 25 4.96 -22.08 11.62
N LYS A 26 4.74 -22.86 10.55
CA LYS A 26 5.22 -22.50 9.21
C LYS A 26 4.59 -21.20 8.72
N ILE A 27 3.27 -21.03 8.86
CA ILE A 27 2.59 -19.78 8.49
C ILE A 27 3.20 -18.60 9.25
N TYR A 28 3.40 -18.73 10.57
CA TYR A 28 4.00 -17.69 11.41
C TYR A 28 5.41 -17.30 10.96
N LEU A 29 6.26 -18.29 10.63
CA LEU A 29 7.61 -18.04 10.13
C LEU A 29 7.62 -17.40 8.74
N ILE A 30 6.59 -17.67 7.92
CA ILE A 30 6.49 -17.18 6.55
C ILE A 30 5.78 -15.83 6.49
N THR A 31 4.91 -15.50 7.45
CA THR A 31 4.20 -14.21 7.48
C THR A 31 5.22 -13.08 7.50
N PRO A 32 5.33 -12.30 6.41
CA PRO A 32 6.32 -11.24 6.34
C PRO A 32 5.95 -10.18 7.37
N ARG A 33 6.92 -9.83 8.21
CA ARG A 33 6.77 -8.75 9.18
C ARG A 33 7.03 -7.43 8.49
N PHE A 34 6.15 -6.47 8.74
CA PHE A 34 6.28 -5.11 8.22
C PHE A 34 6.20 -4.10 9.37
N PHE A 35 6.79 -2.94 9.16
CA PHE A 35 6.53 -1.75 9.95
C PHE A 35 6.02 -0.64 9.04
N ILE A 36 5.31 0.33 9.63
CA ILE A 36 4.72 1.44 8.87
C ILE A 36 5.69 2.61 8.92
N TYR A 37 6.26 2.95 7.76
CA TYR A 37 6.94 4.23 7.58
C TYR A 37 5.88 5.32 7.31
N LYS A 38 6.07 6.49 7.92
CA LYS A 38 5.19 7.66 7.74
C LYS A 38 6.05 8.85 7.37
N ASN A 39 5.73 9.50 6.26
CA ASN A 39 6.32 10.78 5.89
C ASN A 39 5.40 11.92 6.33
N LYS A 40 5.92 12.82 7.16
CA LYS A 40 5.12 13.95 7.68
C LYS A 40 4.99 15.08 6.66
N ALA A 41 6.06 15.38 5.91
CA ALA A 41 6.08 16.49 4.95
C ALA A 41 5.18 16.25 3.74
N LEU A 42 5.13 15.01 3.26
CA LEU A 42 4.36 14.57 2.09
C LEU A 42 3.07 13.83 2.47
N GLU A 43 2.79 13.68 3.76
CA GLU A 43 1.57 13.06 4.29
C GLU A 43 1.24 11.68 3.72
N PHE A 44 2.23 10.79 3.56
CA PHE A 44 2.00 9.42 3.10
C PHE A 44 2.53 8.37 4.08
N SER A 45 2.11 7.12 3.88
CA SER A 45 2.67 5.96 4.56
C SER A 45 3.03 4.82 3.59
N LEU A 46 3.95 3.96 4.04
CA LEU A 46 4.38 2.73 3.36
C LEU A 46 4.50 1.60 4.38
N GLN A 47 4.24 0.37 3.95
CA GLN A 47 4.64 -0.83 4.68
C GLN A 47 6.05 -1.25 4.21
N LEU A 48 7.02 -1.23 5.11
CA LEU A 48 8.39 -1.65 4.85
C LEU A 48 8.67 -2.99 5.53
N PRO A 49 9.35 -3.94 4.86
CA PRO A 49 9.70 -5.21 5.49
C PRO A 49 10.60 -4.99 6.70
N SER A 50 10.36 -5.70 7.81
CA SER A 50 11.12 -5.50 9.06
C SER A 50 12.63 -5.72 8.90
N TYR A 51 13.09 -6.55 7.95
CA TYR A 51 14.52 -6.71 7.71
C TYR A 51 15.21 -5.51 7.05
N TRP A 52 14.43 -4.50 6.61
CA TRP A 52 14.97 -3.21 6.19
C TRP A 52 15.38 -2.34 7.37
N GLU A 53 14.92 -2.64 8.58
CA GLU A 53 15.26 -1.88 9.77
C GLU A 53 16.80 -1.77 9.90
N ASN A 54 17.29 -0.53 10.03
CA ASN A 54 18.71 -0.17 10.08
C ASN A 54 19.54 -0.44 8.80
N LYS A 55 18.90 -0.74 7.66
CA LYS A 55 19.58 -0.92 6.36
C LYS A 55 19.38 0.24 5.39
N TYR A 56 18.57 1.23 5.76
CA TYR A 56 18.32 2.38 4.93
C TYR A 56 18.28 3.67 5.74
N LYS A 57 18.58 4.76 5.05
CA LYS A 57 18.40 6.13 5.51
C LYS A 57 17.35 6.79 4.63
N VAL A 58 16.53 7.64 5.23
CA VAL A 58 15.65 8.54 4.46
C VAL A 58 16.26 9.94 4.44
N ILE A 59 16.30 10.56 3.27
CA ILE A 59 16.61 11.98 3.10
C ILE A 59 15.35 12.64 2.52
N GLU A 60 14.89 13.70 3.15
CA GLU A 60 13.79 14.51 2.65
C GLU A 60 14.37 15.71 1.90
N ASN A 61 13.86 15.98 0.69
CA ASN A 61 14.20 17.16 -0.10
C ASN A 61 12.96 18.05 -0.22
N GLU A 62 13.15 19.36 -0.19
CA GLU A 62 12.08 20.35 -0.30
C GLU A 62 11.79 20.75 -1.75
N SER A 63 12.75 20.58 -2.66
CA SER A 63 12.60 21.01 -4.06
C SER A 63 13.26 20.03 -5.06
N PRO A 64 12.48 19.22 -5.80
CA PRO A 64 11.06 18.97 -5.56
C PRO A 64 10.85 18.23 -4.23
N PRO A 65 9.67 18.39 -3.58
CA PRO A 65 9.31 17.65 -2.38
C PRO A 65 9.45 16.13 -2.61
N ALA A 66 10.39 15.50 -1.91
CA ALA A 66 10.72 14.09 -2.10
C ALA A 66 11.21 13.41 -0.82
N ALA A 67 10.89 12.13 -0.67
CA ALA A 67 11.48 11.22 0.31
C ALA A 67 12.37 10.20 -0.41
N LEU A 68 13.68 10.26 -0.18
CA LEU A 68 14.69 9.41 -0.80
C LEU A 68 15.10 8.30 0.16
N PHE A 69 14.94 7.05 -0.24
CA PHE A 69 15.34 5.89 0.54
C PHE A 69 16.69 5.40 0.02
N LEU A 70 17.75 5.56 0.82
CA LEU A 70 19.11 5.18 0.48
C LEU A 70 19.55 3.96 1.26
N TYR A 71 20.16 2.99 0.58
CA TYR A 71 20.76 1.82 1.22
C TYR A 71 21.99 2.23 2.03
N GLN A 72 22.08 1.80 3.28
CA GLN A 72 23.23 2.05 4.15
C GLN A 72 24.20 0.87 4.11
N SER A 73 25.22 0.98 3.27
CA SER A 73 26.34 0.03 3.27
C SER A 73 27.28 0.30 4.44
N ALA A 74 27.87 -0.75 5.00
CA ALA A 74 28.90 -0.63 6.03
C ALA A 74 30.24 -0.10 5.51
N LYS A 75 30.48 -0.19 4.19
CA LYS A 75 31.81 0.05 3.57
C LYS A 75 31.80 1.06 2.44
N SER A 76 30.65 1.59 2.08
CA SER A 76 30.49 2.40 0.88
C SER A 76 29.46 3.48 1.11
N GLU A 77 29.47 4.50 0.26
CA GLU A 77 28.50 5.58 0.34
C GLU A 77 27.07 5.05 0.18
N PRO A 78 26.10 5.68 0.87
CA PRO A 78 24.70 5.35 0.68
C PRO A 78 24.25 5.58 -0.76
N GLN A 79 23.48 4.66 -1.32
CA GLN A 79 22.99 4.74 -2.69
C GLN A 79 21.48 4.66 -2.74
N LEU A 80 20.87 5.37 -3.69
CA LEU A 80 19.42 5.41 -3.83
C LEU A 80 18.87 4.00 -4.12
N ILE A 81 17.90 3.57 -3.32
CA ILE A 81 17.06 2.40 -3.62
C ILE A 81 15.87 2.88 -4.43
N PHE A 82 15.13 3.84 -3.90
CA PHE A 82 14.03 4.51 -4.58
C PHE A 82 13.74 5.87 -3.93
N GLY A 83 13.05 6.75 -4.65
CA GLY A 83 12.48 7.98 -4.13
C GLY A 83 10.97 8.02 -4.39
N ILE A 84 10.24 8.69 -3.50
CA ILE A 84 8.85 9.11 -3.74
C ILE A 84 8.86 10.63 -3.80
N ALA A 85 8.34 11.19 -4.88
CA ALA A 85 8.25 12.63 -5.08
C ALA A 85 6.82 13.06 -5.39
N LYS A 86 6.54 14.32 -5.05
CA LYS A 86 5.31 15.03 -5.40
C LYS A 86 5.65 16.10 -6.44
N ILE A 87 4.99 16.06 -7.57
CA ILE A 87 5.18 16.99 -8.70
C ILE A 87 3.84 17.40 -9.31
N THR A 88 3.85 18.35 -10.24
CA THR A 88 2.65 18.73 -10.99
C THR A 88 2.38 17.75 -12.14
N GLU A 89 1.15 17.75 -12.65
CA GLU A 89 0.80 17.01 -13.88
C GLU A 89 1.69 17.40 -15.07
N ALA A 90 1.97 18.70 -15.24
CA ALA A 90 2.80 19.19 -16.34
C ALA A 90 4.25 18.66 -16.27
N ASP A 91 4.83 18.61 -15.05
CA ASP A 91 6.15 18.04 -14.83
C ASP A 91 6.16 16.52 -15.09
N TRP A 92 5.08 15.83 -14.71
CA TRP A 92 4.94 14.39 -14.94
C TRP A 92 4.90 14.06 -16.43
N GLN A 93 4.14 14.83 -17.23
CA GLN A 93 4.12 14.67 -18.68
C GLN A 93 5.52 14.88 -19.28
N SER A 94 6.28 15.86 -18.77
CA SER A 94 7.66 16.11 -19.21
C SER A 94 8.58 14.92 -18.90
N ILE A 95 8.48 14.33 -17.70
CA ILE A 95 9.25 13.14 -17.30
C ILE A 95 8.86 11.90 -18.12
N THR A 96 7.58 11.76 -18.47
CA THR A 96 7.10 10.58 -19.20
C THR A 96 7.49 10.60 -20.68
N LEU A 97 7.66 11.79 -21.27
CA LEU A 97 8.03 11.99 -22.66
C LEU A 97 9.55 11.86 -22.93
N ASP A 98 10.42 12.20 -21.97
CA ASP A 98 11.87 12.00 -22.10
C ASP A 98 12.23 10.51 -21.99
N ARG A 99 12.44 9.84 -23.12
CA ARG A 99 12.80 8.42 -23.18
C ARG A 99 14.29 8.14 -22.94
N VAL A 100 15.15 9.15 -23.00
CA VAL A 100 16.61 8.96 -23.03
C VAL A 100 17.21 9.01 -21.63
N LYS A 101 16.67 9.85 -20.75
CA LYS A 101 17.18 10.04 -19.38
C LYS A 101 16.25 9.54 -18.28
N LYS A 102 15.20 8.81 -18.65
CA LYS A 102 14.16 8.43 -17.69
C LYS A 102 14.69 7.46 -16.64
N PRO A 103 14.65 7.81 -15.34
CA PRO A 103 14.74 6.78 -14.31
C PRO A 103 13.55 5.84 -14.43
N VAL A 104 13.68 4.60 -13.93
CA VAL A 104 12.52 3.72 -13.89
C VAL A 104 11.53 4.35 -12.92
N SER A 105 10.30 4.59 -13.37
CA SER A 105 9.31 5.32 -12.58
C SER A 105 7.92 4.71 -12.67
N ARG A 106 7.10 4.96 -11.64
CA ARG A 106 5.71 4.51 -11.52
C ARG A 106 4.89 5.59 -10.84
N GLN A 107 3.80 6.01 -11.49
CA GLN A 107 2.77 6.83 -10.85
C GLN A 107 2.08 6.03 -9.74
N LEU A 108 1.93 6.63 -8.57
CA LEU A 108 1.30 6.01 -7.41
C LEU A 108 -0.15 6.46 -7.28
N VAL A 109 -0.39 7.78 -7.24
CA VAL A 109 -1.72 8.37 -7.12
C VAL A 109 -1.71 9.82 -7.61
N THR A 110 -2.87 10.31 -8.02
CA THR A 110 -3.13 11.72 -8.30
C THR A 110 -3.96 12.30 -7.16
N ALA A 111 -3.56 13.46 -6.63
CA ALA A 111 -4.21 14.14 -5.53
C ALA A 111 -4.31 15.64 -5.83
N GLY A 112 -5.49 16.10 -6.26
CA GLY A 112 -5.66 17.44 -6.84
C GLY A 112 -4.78 17.61 -8.09
N ASP A 113 -4.05 18.71 -8.17
CA ASP A 113 -3.15 19.03 -9.30
C ASP A 113 -1.75 18.39 -9.15
N SER A 114 -1.57 17.52 -8.16
CA SER A 114 -0.30 16.89 -7.86
C SER A 114 -0.32 15.40 -8.18
N ILE A 115 0.80 14.92 -8.72
CA ILE A 115 1.09 13.50 -8.87
C ILE A 115 2.12 13.08 -7.84
N PHE A 116 1.82 11.98 -7.15
CA PHE A 116 2.81 11.21 -6.41
C PHE A 116 3.33 10.10 -7.30
N TYR A 117 4.65 10.00 -7.44
CA TYR A 117 5.28 8.93 -8.20
C TYR A 117 6.51 8.42 -7.46
N ALA A 118 6.84 7.16 -7.73
CA ALA A 118 8.08 6.54 -7.30
C ALA A 118 9.07 6.48 -8.46
N TYR A 119 10.36 6.59 -8.16
CA TYR A 119 11.43 6.38 -9.14
C TYR A 119 12.65 5.70 -8.51
N TRP A 120 13.41 4.97 -9.32
CA TRP A 120 14.64 4.30 -8.90
C TRP A 120 15.64 4.17 -10.04
N LEU A 121 16.89 3.86 -9.68
CA LEU A 121 17.96 3.62 -10.65
C LEU A 121 17.99 2.14 -11.04
N PRO A 122 18.19 1.81 -12.33
CA PRO A 122 18.27 0.42 -12.79
C PRO A 122 19.57 -0.27 -12.39
N ASN A 123 20.62 0.49 -12.07
CA ASN A 123 21.97 -0.02 -11.87
C ASN A 123 22.24 -0.31 -10.39
N ASN A 124 22.79 -1.51 -10.11
CA ASN A 124 23.30 -1.85 -8.79
C ASN A 124 24.76 -1.39 -8.65
N PRO A 125 25.08 -0.43 -7.76
CA PRO A 125 26.44 0.08 -7.59
C PRO A 125 27.33 -0.83 -6.72
N TYR A 126 26.77 -1.85 -6.06
CA TYR A 126 27.48 -2.67 -5.08
C TYR A 126 27.99 -3.99 -5.68
N ARG A 127 28.89 -4.67 -4.95
CA ARG A 127 29.42 -6.01 -5.27
C ARG A 127 29.28 -6.98 -4.10
N GLY A 128 29.35 -8.28 -4.37
CA GLY A 128 29.39 -9.33 -3.34
C GLY A 128 28.14 -9.40 -2.46
N VAL A 129 28.34 -9.45 -1.14
CA VAL A 129 27.23 -9.54 -0.16
C VAL A 129 26.35 -8.29 -0.18
N GLU A 130 26.95 -7.10 -0.28
CA GLU A 130 26.22 -5.83 -0.35
C GLU A 130 25.32 -5.76 -1.59
N ALA A 131 25.81 -6.25 -2.74
CA ALA A 131 24.99 -6.34 -3.94
C ALA A 131 23.74 -7.20 -3.74
N ARG A 132 23.86 -8.34 -3.05
CA ARG A 132 22.73 -9.23 -2.76
C ARG A 132 21.72 -8.58 -1.82
N ASN A 133 22.20 -7.87 -0.79
CA ASN A 133 21.33 -7.14 0.13
C ASN A 133 20.58 -6.02 -0.59
N TYR A 134 21.28 -5.21 -1.38
CA TYR A 134 20.68 -4.14 -2.18
C TYR A 134 19.62 -4.68 -3.16
N LEU A 135 19.95 -5.72 -3.93
CA LEU A 135 19.00 -6.33 -4.87
C LEU A 135 17.79 -6.94 -4.19
N THR A 136 17.97 -7.49 -2.97
CA THR A 136 16.84 -7.99 -2.19
C THR A 136 15.86 -6.86 -1.86
N MET A 137 16.36 -5.68 -1.46
CA MET A 137 15.52 -4.51 -1.20
C MET A 137 14.88 -3.97 -2.50
N VAL A 138 15.62 -3.90 -3.61
CA VAL A 138 15.05 -3.49 -4.91
C VAL A 138 13.91 -4.42 -5.34
N ARG A 139 14.01 -5.73 -5.07
CA ARG A 139 12.96 -6.71 -5.39
C ARG A 139 11.65 -6.43 -4.62
N ASP A 140 11.73 -5.91 -3.40
CA ASP A 140 10.55 -5.65 -2.57
C ASP A 140 9.79 -4.39 -3.00
N LEU A 141 10.38 -3.54 -3.86
CA LEU A 141 9.81 -2.26 -4.24
C LEU A 141 8.38 -2.38 -4.77
N SER A 142 8.08 -3.40 -5.57
CA SER A 142 6.72 -3.58 -6.08
C SER A 142 5.70 -3.73 -4.95
N GLN A 143 6.03 -4.51 -3.91
CA GLN A 143 5.14 -4.72 -2.77
C GLN A 143 5.05 -3.47 -1.89
N ILE A 144 6.19 -2.81 -1.63
CA ILE A 144 6.24 -1.57 -0.85
C ILE A 144 5.40 -0.48 -1.54
N LEU A 145 5.58 -0.27 -2.84
CA LEU A 145 4.85 0.75 -3.59
C LEU A 145 3.36 0.44 -3.69
N ASN A 146 2.96 -0.84 -3.70
CA ASN A 146 1.54 -1.23 -3.63
C ASN A 146 0.91 -0.94 -2.26
N SER A 147 1.71 -0.76 -1.20
CA SER A 147 1.23 -0.38 0.14
C SER A 147 1.15 1.14 0.36
N PHE A 148 1.46 1.93 -0.66
CA PHE A 148 1.42 3.38 -0.59
C PHE A 148 0.01 3.88 -0.27
N SER A 149 -0.09 4.75 0.73
CA SER A 149 -1.33 5.42 1.11
C SER A 149 -1.06 6.88 1.42
N LEU A 150 -1.85 7.78 0.84
CA LEU A 150 -1.91 9.16 1.32
C LEU A 150 -2.73 9.19 2.62
N LYS A 151 -2.29 10.02 3.57
CA LYS A 151 -3.10 10.39 4.71
C LYS A 151 -4.07 11.45 4.19
N THR A 152 -5.21 11.01 3.67
CA THR A 152 -6.27 11.91 3.23
C THR A 152 -6.57 12.86 4.39
N SER A 153 -6.24 14.13 4.21
CA SER A 153 -6.36 15.17 5.23
C SER A 153 -7.82 15.52 5.41
N GLY A 154 -8.60 14.62 6.03
CA GLY A 154 -9.96 14.87 6.51
C GLY A 154 -11.00 15.29 5.46
N LEU A 155 -10.64 15.47 4.19
CA LEU A 155 -11.63 15.64 3.14
C LEU A 155 -12.34 14.29 2.95
N PRO A 156 -13.69 14.26 3.01
CA PRO A 156 -14.43 13.08 2.63
C PRO A 156 -13.95 12.64 1.24
N PRO A 157 -13.79 11.33 0.99
CA PRO A 157 -13.28 10.81 -0.28
C PRO A 157 -13.98 11.55 -1.42
N THR A 158 -13.20 12.34 -2.16
CA THR A 158 -13.74 13.21 -3.21
C THR A 158 -14.44 12.33 -4.23
N SER A 159 -15.75 12.49 -4.27
CA SER A 159 -16.70 12.06 -5.28
C SER A 159 -16.51 10.62 -5.76
N THR A 160 -17.22 9.69 -5.12
CA THR A 160 -18.06 8.80 -5.94
C THR A 160 -18.69 9.70 -7.00
N VAL A 161 -18.48 9.44 -8.29
CA VAL A 161 -19.15 10.20 -9.34
C VAL A 161 -20.65 9.94 -9.16
N CYS A 162 -21.31 10.83 -8.43
CA CYS A 162 -22.73 10.77 -8.20
C CYS A 162 -23.37 11.16 -9.51
N ILE A 163 -24.04 10.20 -10.14
CA ILE A 163 -24.75 10.46 -11.38
C ILE A 163 -25.82 11.54 -11.09
N GLN A 164 -25.90 12.54 -11.96
CA GLN A 164 -26.87 13.64 -11.82
C GLN A 164 -28.25 13.19 -12.31
N VAL A 165 -28.85 12.26 -11.60
CA VAL A 165 -30.18 11.73 -11.89
C VAL A 165 -31.04 11.90 -10.66
N ILE A 166 -32.21 12.51 -10.87
CA ILE A 166 -33.23 12.63 -9.83
C ILE A 166 -33.59 11.22 -9.37
N THR A 167 -33.37 10.96 -8.09
CA THR A 167 -33.53 9.65 -7.47
C THR A 167 -34.70 9.69 -6.49
N PRO A 168 -35.84 9.08 -6.83
CA PRO A 168 -36.94 8.97 -5.90
C PRO A 168 -36.58 7.95 -4.80
N ALA A 169 -36.89 8.29 -3.54
CA ALA A 169 -36.69 7.40 -2.40
C ALA A 169 -37.85 7.50 -1.42
N GLU A 170 -38.10 6.42 -0.68
CA GLU A 170 -39.13 6.32 0.36
C GLU A 170 -38.49 6.20 1.75
N ASN A 171 -38.96 6.99 2.71
CA ASN A 171 -38.54 6.90 4.10
C ASN A 171 -39.11 5.64 4.76
N THR A 172 -38.26 4.71 5.17
CA THR A 172 -38.68 3.41 5.74
C THR A 172 -39.44 3.53 7.08
N ILE A 173 -39.38 4.67 7.76
CA ILE A 173 -40.07 4.92 9.04
C ILE A 173 -41.42 5.59 8.81
N THR A 174 -41.50 6.57 7.89
CA THR A 174 -42.70 7.40 7.72
C THR A 174 -43.54 7.05 6.49
N GLY A 175 -42.98 6.34 5.51
CA GLY A 175 -43.59 6.11 4.20
C GLY A 175 -43.63 7.35 3.29
N GLU A 176 -42.88 8.41 3.64
CA GLU A 176 -42.79 9.62 2.82
C GLU A 176 -41.94 9.35 1.58
N ILE A 177 -42.43 9.75 0.40
CA ILE A 177 -41.69 9.65 -0.86
C ILE A 177 -41.18 11.04 -1.25
N LYS A 178 -39.90 11.12 -1.62
CA LYS A 178 -39.25 12.38 -2.03
C LYS A 178 -38.20 12.15 -3.12
N ASP A 179 -38.09 13.13 -4.00
CA ASP A 179 -37.07 13.20 -5.04
C ASP A 179 -35.78 13.85 -4.51
N PHE A 180 -34.66 13.16 -4.72
CA PHE A 180 -33.32 13.66 -4.39
C PHE A 180 -32.55 13.99 -5.68
N PRO A 181 -31.84 15.13 -5.76
CA PRO A 181 -31.08 15.54 -6.95
C PRO A 181 -30.06 14.50 -7.45
N THR A 182 -29.51 13.70 -6.54
CA THR A 182 -28.59 12.60 -6.86
C THR A 182 -28.80 11.41 -5.90
N PRO A 183 -28.42 10.17 -6.28
CA PRO A 183 -28.50 9.02 -5.37
C PRO A 183 -27.66 9.18 -4.10
N CYS A 184 -26.63 10.02 -4.15
CA CYS A 184 -25.73 10.27 -3.02
C CYS A 184 -26.33 11.19 -1.95
N GLU A 185 -27.41 11.91 -2.29
CA GLU A 185 -28.11 12.81 -1.36
C GLU A 185 -29.26 12.10 -0.62
N VAL A 186 -29.53 10.83 -0.95
CA VAL A 186 -30.52 10.00 -0.25
C VAL A 186 -30.01 9.67 1.16
N PRO A 187 -30.68 10.12 2.24
CA PRO A 187 -30.22 9.89 3.61
C PRO A 187 -30.32 8.42 4.02
N GLU A 188 -29.56 8.04 5.04
CA GLU A 188 -29.71 6.73 5.66
C GLU A 188 -31.13 6.56 6.25
N GLY A 189 -31.72 5.38 6.09
CA GLY A 189 -33.11 5.11 6.46
C GLY A 189 -34.15 5.39 5.35
N TRP A 190 -33.69 5.81 4.17
CA TRP A 190 -34.50 5.89 2.96
C TRP A 190 -34.13 4.76 1.99
N GLU A 191 -35.12 4.21 1.29
CA GLU A 191 -34.95 3.18 0.27
C GLU A 191 -35.18 3.77 -1.12
N ILE A 192 -34.21 3.59 -2.02
CA ILE A 192 -34.32 4.05 -3.41
C ILE A 192 -35.37 3.19 -4.12
N ILE A 193 -36.39 3.84 -4.67
CA ILE A 193 -37.44 3.17 -5.44
C ILE A 193 -37.12 3.31 -6.93
N SER A 194 -37.03 2.19 -7.64
CA SER A 194 -36.90 2.23 -9.10
C SER A 194 -38.27 2.51 -9.71
N PRO A 195 -38.36 3.38 -10.74
CA PRO A 195 -39.61 3.61 -11.46
C PRO A 195 -40.11 2.36 -12.19
#